data_AF-A0A2E6W7Z3-F1
#
_entry.id   AF-A0A2E6W7Z3-F1
#
_cell.length_a   1.000
_cell.length_b   1.000
_cell.length_c   1.000
_cell.angle_alpha   90.00
_cell.angle_beta   90.00
_cell.angle_gamma   90.00
#
_symmetry.space_group_name_H-M   'P 1'
#
loop_
_entity.id
_entity.type
_entity.pdbx_description
1 polymer ?
#
loop_
_entity_poly.entity_id
_entity_poly.type
_entity_poly.pdbx_seq_one_letter_code
_entity_poly.pdbx_strand_id
1 'polypeptide(L)'
;MTTTTKELKMVAEQLAHVDEKAYYYGAYDGRFWHKGFAVVFSSEWTKTFCDLLKENGVDLPEPSQKDNMGFQVVWSWNIKHFTDADNPEPGKYAEEYDGLEDEDDY
;
A
#
# COMPACT_ATOMS: atom_id res chain seq x y z
N MET A 1 -9.65 0.35 15.89
CA MET A 1 -10.67 0.93 14.99
C MET A 1 -10.36 0.47 13.57
N THR A 2 -11.14 0.80 12.56
CA THR A 2 -10.91 0.35 11.16
C THR A 2 -10.68 1.56 10.28
N THR A 3 -9.63 1.53 9.47
CA THR A 3 -9.12 2.61 8.62
C THR A 3 -9.72 2.51 7.21
N THR A 4 -9.59 3.54 6.38
CA THR A 4 -9.92 3.51 4.94
C THR A 4 -8.67 3.51 4.05
N THR A 5 -8.79 3.01 2.83
CA THR A 5 -7.70 3.09 1.84
C THR A 5 -7.32 4.53 1.50
N LYS A 6 -8.29 5.46 1.57
CA LYS A 6 -8.08 6.90 1.36
C LYS A 6 -7.17 7.52 2.40
N GLU A 7 -7.38 7.17 3.67
CA GLU A 7 -6.53 7.65 4.76
C GLU A 7 -5.09 7.13 4.60
N LEU A 8 -4.93 5.85 4.24
CA LEU A 8 -3.60 5.28 3.96
C LEU A 8 -2.92 5.99 2.76
N LYS A 9 -3.67 6.26 1.69
CA LYS A 9 -3.19 6.98 0.51
C LYS A 9 -2.75 8.41 0.86
N MET A 10 -3.55 9.14 1.63
CA MET A 10 -3.20 10.50 2.08
C MET A 10 -1.88 10.52 2.85
N VAL A 11 -1.65 9.54 3.73
CA VAL A 11 -0.39 9.44 4.49
C VAL A 11 0.79 9.09 3.58
N ALA A 12 0.59 8.20 2.61
CA ALA A 12 1.60 7.89 1.60
C ALA A 12 1.99 9.12 0.76
N GLU A 13 1.00 9.93 0.35
CA GLU A 13 1.22 11.18 -0.38
C GLU A 13 1.98 12.22 0.45
N GLN A 14 1.72 12.29 1.77
CA GLN A 14 2.50 13.14 2.67
C GLN A 14 3.97 12.70 2.74
N LEU A 15 4.23 11.39 2.84
CA LEU A 15 5.60 10.88 2.85
C LEU A 15 6.32 11.13 1.50
N ALA A 16 5.59 11.12 0.38
CA ALA A 16 6.13 11.39 -0.95
C ALA A 16 6.77 12.79 -1.10
N HIS A 17 6.52 13.72 -0.18
CA HIS A 17 7.20 15.01 -0.14
C HIS A 17 8.66 14.93 0.35
N VAL A 18 9.04 13.85 1.04
CA VAL A 18 10.39 13.65 1.60
C VAL A 18 11.08 12.40 1.08
N ASP A 19 10.31 11.37 0.70
CA ASP A 19 10.82 10.16 0.05
C ASP A 19 10.28 10.09 -1.39
N GLU A 20 11.15 10.34 -2.37
CA GLU A 20 10.78 10.29 -3.80
C GLU A 20 10.28 8.91 -4.26
N LYS A 21 10.56 7.86 -3.48
CA LYS A 21 10.09 6.50 -3.73
C LYS A 21 8.77 6.18 -3.02
N ALA A 22 8.26 7.08 -2.19
CA ALA A 22 7.03 6.85 -1.46
C ALA A 22 5.81 7.01 -2.37
N TYR A 23 4.98 5.98 -2.45
CA TYR A 23 3.69 6.05 -3.13
C TYR A 23 2.71 4.99 -2.62
N TYR A 24 1.42 5.30 -2.74
CA TYR A 24 0.36 4.34 -2.48
C TYR A 24 0.28 3.32 -3.63
N TYR A 25 0.53 2.04 -3.32
CA TYR A 25 0.53 0.96 -4.31
C TYR A 25 -0.90 0.52 -4.66
N GLY A 26 -1.82 0.59 -3.70
CA GLY A 26 -3.18 0.07 -3.88
C GLY A 26 -3.37 -1.32 -3.27
N ALA A 27 -4.33 -2.05 -3.81
CA ALA A 27 -4.55 -3.45 -3.48
C ALA A 27 -3.28 -4.26 -3.78
N TYR A 28 -2.92 -5.13 -2.84
CA TYR A 28 -1.71 -5.93 -2.88
C TYR A 28 -2.04 -7.39 -2.60
N ASP A 29 -1.69 -8.25 -3.56
CA ASP A 29 -1.71 -9.71 -3.40
C ASP A 29 -0.26 -10.19 -3.21
N GLY A 30 0.11 -10.30 -1.95
CA GLY A 30 1.44 -10.70 -1.52
C GLY A 30 1.61 -12.22 -1.43
N ARG A 31 2.85 -12.64 -1.20
CA ARG A 31 3.18 -14.06 -0.93
C ARG A 31 2.36 -14.63 0.24
N PHE A 32 2.17 -15.95 0.23
CA PHE A 32 1.49 -16.71 1.30
C PHE A 32 0.04 -16.25 1.57
N TRP A 33 -0.73 -15.96 0.51
CA TRP A 33 -2.16 -15.60 0.60
C TRP A 33 -2.43 -14.26 1.31
N HIS A 34 -1.42 -13.40 1.40
CA HIS A 34 -1.61 -12.08 1.98
C HIS A 34 -2.37 -11.18 1.02
N LYS A 35 -3.61 -10.84 1.37
CA LYS A 35 -4.38 -9.81 0.68
C LYS A 35 -4.50 -8.57 1.55
N GLY A 36 -4.25 -7.42 0.95
CA GLY A 36 -4.17 -6.18 1.70
C GLY A 36 -4.01 -4.94 0.85
N PHE A 37 -3.62 -3.86 1.50
CA PHE A 37 -3.27 -2.60 0.86
C PHE A 37 -1.84 -2.24 1.18
N ALA A 38 -1.13 -1.74 0.17
CA ALA A 38 0.29 -1.49 0.27
C ALA A 38 0.68 -0.04 -0.01
N VAL A 39 1.77 0.33 0.63
CA VAL A 39 2.53 1.55 0.36
C VAL A 39 3.96 1.13 0.09
N VAL A 40 4.55 1.70 -0.96
CA VAL A 40 5.96 1.56 -1.24
C VAL A 40 6.68 2.76 -0.67
N PHE A 41 7.77 2.54 0.06
CA PHE A 41 8.67 3.60 0.54
C PHE A 41 10.00 3.01 1.05
N SER A 42 11.04 3.84 1.14
CA SER A 42 12.37 3.42 1.60
C SER A 42 12.37 3.06 3.08
N SER A 43 13.03 1.97 3.47
CA SER A 43 12.96 1.44 4.84
C SER A 43 13.41 2.43 5.94
N GLU A 44 14.26 3.41 5.61
CA GLU A 44 14.68 4.46 6.55
C GLU A 44 13.53 5.35 7.03
N TRP A 45 12.46 5.48 6.23
CA TRP A 45 11.29 6.32 6.54
C TRP A 45 10.19 5.59 7.32
N THR A 46 10.40 4.33 7.72
CA THR A 46 9.39 3.54 8.44
C THR A 46 8.88 4.24 9.70
N LYS A 47 9.79 4.83 10.49
CA LYS A 47 9.40 5.55 11.72
C LYS A 47 8.56 6.78 11.38
N THR A 48 9.01 7.59 10.43
CA THR A 48 8.29 8.78 9.97
C THR A 48 6.91 8.43 9.44
N PHE A 49 6.78 7.34 8.66
CA PHE A 49 5.49 6.87 8.18
C PHE A 49 4.55 6.48 9.32
N CYS A 50 5.03 5.72 10.32
CA CYS A 50 4.24 5.35 11.49
C CYS A 50 3.83 6.57 12.34
N ASP A 51 4.67 7.59 12.42
CA ASP A 51 4.34 8.84 13.11
C ASP A 51 3.27 9.63 12.34
N LEU A 52 3.39 9.73 11.01
CA LEU A 52 2.37 10.34 10.14
C LEU A 52 1.01 9.64 10.23
N LEU A 53 0.99 8.30 10.31
CA LEU A 53 -0.24 7.54 10.54
C LEU A 53 -0.94 8.02 11.83
N LYS A 54 -0.19 8.12 12.94
CA LYS A 54 -0.74 8.58 14.23
C LYS A 54 -1.20 10.05 14.19
N GLU A 55 -0.42 10.92 13.54
CA GLU A 55 -0.75 12.35 13.40
C GLU A 55 -2.05 12.56 12.60
N ASN A 56 -2.30 11.71 11.61
CA ASN A 56 -3.53 11.73 10.81
C ASN A 56 -4.68 10.93 11.46
N GLY A 57 -4.51 10.43 12.69
CA GLY A 57 -5.54 9.64 13.39
C GLY A 57 -5.77 8.25 12.79
N VAL A 58 -4.85 7.76 11.96
CA VAL A 58 -4.91 6.46 11.29
C VAL A 58 -4.41 5.36 12.23
N ASP A 59 -5.35 4.60 12.76
CA ASP A 59 -5.10 3.46 13.67
C ASP A 59 -4.79 2.20 12.86
N LEU A 60 -3.57 2.14 12.32
CA LEU A 60 -3.01 0.93 11.70
C LEU A 60 -1.90 0.34 12.57
N PRO A 61 -1.88 -1.00 12.73
CA PRO A 61 -0.77 -1.68 13.38
C PRO A 61 0.49 -1.61 12.51
N GLU A 62 1.58 -2.23 12.94
CA GLU A 62 2.74 -2.42 12.07
C GLU A 62 2.36 -3.19 10.78
N PRO A 63 3.07 -2.95 9.67
CA PRO A 63 2.84 -3.65 8.41
C PRO A 63 2.83 -5.17 8.61
N SER A 64 1.79 -5.82 8.09
CA SER A 64 1.62 -7.27 8.19
C SER A 64 2.61 -8.02 7.30
N GLN A 65 3.06 -7.40 6.21
CA GLN A 65 4.07 -7.94 5.32
C GLN A 65 5.00 -6.83 4.82
N LYS A 66 6.26 -7.24 4.61
CA LYS A 66 7.32 -6.47 3.99
C LYS A 66 7.86 -7.28 2.82
N ASP A 67 7.75 -6.77 1.61
CA ASP A 67 8.32 -7.39 0.40
C ASP A 67 9.37 -6.49 -0.25
N ASN A 68 10.20 -7.06 -1.12
CA ASN A 68 11.21 -6.32 -1.87
C ASN A 68 11.08 -6.63 -3.36
N MET A 69 10.49 -5.70 -4.11
CA MET A 69 10.29 -5.80 -5.55
C MET A 69 11.47 -5.13 -6.28
N GLY A 70 12.58 -5.85 -6.39
CA GLY A 70 13.77 -5.46 -7.17
C GLY A 70 14.62 -4.34 -6.57
N PHE A 71 14.00 -3.22 -6.17
CA PHE A 71 14.64 -2.06 -5.54
C PHE A 71 13.72 -1.28 -4.61
N GLN A 72 12.44 -1.66 -4.54
CA GLN A 72 11.41 -0.96 -3.80
C GLN A 72 10.84 -1.87 -2.70
N VAL A 73 10.80 -1.34 -1.48
CA VAL A 73 10.27 -2.05 -0.33
C VAL A 73 8.77 -1.78 -0.25
N VAL A 74 8.00 -2.85 -0.35
CA VAL A 74 6.54 -2.82 -0.26
C VAL A 74 6.13 -3.14 1.17
N TRP A 75 5.34 -2.26 1.77
CA TRP A 75 4.80 -2.42 3.11
C TRP A 75 3.30 -2.57 3.00
N SER A 76 2.76 -3.71 3.44
CA SER A 76 1.34 -4.01 3.28
C SER A 76 0.65 -4.36 4.59
N TRP A 77 -0.62 -3.95 4.68
CA TRP A 77 -1.50 -4.22 5.80
C TRP A 77 -2.63 -5.12 5.36
N ASN A 78 -2.98 -6.09 6.22
CA ASN A 78 -4.04 -7.04 5.90
C ASN A 78 -5.38 -6.32 5.65
N ILE A 79 -6.12 -6.81 4.66
CA ILE A 79 -7.42 -6.28 4.24
C ILE A 79 -8.43 -6.08 5.39
N LYS A 80 -8.36 -6.91 6.45
CA LYS A 80 -9.24 -6.82 7.63
C LYS A 80 -9.13 -5.50 8.41
N HIS A 81 -8.07 -4.72 8.18
CA HIS A 81 -7.88 -3.42 8.83
C HIS A 81 -8.61 -2.28 8.13
N PHE A 82 -9.22 -2.55 6.96
CA PHE A 82 -9.83 -1.55 6.10
C PHE A 82 -11.33 -1.76 5.97
N THR A 83 -12.12 -0.68 6.08
CA THR A 83 -13.59 -0.72 5.99
C THR A 83 -14.11 -0.71 4.56
N ASP A 84 -13.33 -0.16 3.63
CA ASP A 84 -13.63 -0.01 2.21
C ASP A 84 -12.98 -1.09 1.34
N ALA A 85 -12.59 -2.20 1.98
CA ALA A 85 -11.95 -3.35 1.35
C ALA A 85 -12.73 -3.97 0.17
N ASP A 86 -14.07 -3.88 0.18
CA ASP A 86 -14.95 -4.46 -0.86
C ASP A 86 -15.05 -3.59 -2.12
N ASN A 87 -14.54 -2.35 -2.10
CA ASN A 87 -14.47 -1.47 -3.27
C ASN A 87 -13.20 -0.60 -3.22
N PRO A 88 -12.02 -1.22 -3.36
CA PRO A 88 -10.77 -0.51 -3.24
C PRO A 88 -10.57 0.47 -4.40
N GLU A 89 -10.15 1.70 -4.12
CA GLU A 89 -9.68 2.58 -5.19
C GLU A 89 -8.41 1.96 -5.81
N PRO A 90 -8.32 1.86 -7.15
CA PRO A 90 -7.14 1.35 -7.82
C PRO A 90 -5.93 2.21 -7.42
N GLY A 91 -4.83 1.55 -7.04
CA GLY A 91 -3.55 2.24 -6.88
C GLY A 91 -2.96 2.59 -8.24
N LYS A 92 -1.90 3.40 -8.25
CA LYS A 92 -1.30 3.95 -9.50
C LYS A 92 -0.95 2.90 -10.57
N TYR A 93 -0.75 1.64 -10.19
CA TYR A 93 -0.38 0.53 -11.07
C TYR A 93 -1.51 -0.48 -11.32
N ALA A 94 -2.68 -0.33 -10.69
CA ALA A 94 -3.81 -1.23 -10.95
C ALA A 94 -4.35 -1.07 -12.39
N GLU A 95 -4.21 0.11 -12.99
CA GLU A 95 -4.56 0.35 -14.40
C GLU A 95 -3.54 -0.22 -15.40
N GLU A 96 -2.27 -0.43 -15.00
CA GLU A 96 -1.27 -1.06 -15.88
C GLU A 96 -1.39 -2.59 -15.93
N TYR A 97 -1.92 -3.21 -14.88
CA TYR A 97 -2.13 -4.67 -14.83
C TYR A 97 -3.43 -5.14 -15.47
N ASP A 98 -4.44 -4.28 -15.57
CA ASP A 98 -5.71 -4.59 -16.26
C ASP A 98 -5.54 -4.61 -17.81
N GLY A 99 -4.37 -4.19 -18.30
CA GLY A 99 -3.99 -4.21 -19.72
C GLY A 99 -3.11 -5.38 -20.15
N LEU A 100 -2.76 -6.30 -19.24
CA LEU A 100 -2.16 -7.59 -19.59
C LEU A 100 -3.28 -8.64 -19.58
N GLU A 101 -4.25 -8.50 -20.49
CA GLU A 101 -5.00 -9.68 -20.93
C GLU A 101 -3.98 -10.69 -21.46
N ASP A 102 -4.06 -11.90 -20.95
CA ASP A 102 -3.24 -13.04 -21.35
C ASP A 102 -3.15 -13.09 -22.90
N GLU A 103 -1.97 -12.82 -23.47
CA GLU A 103 -1.65 -13.28 -24.83
C GLU A 103 -1.43 -14.81 -24.78
N ASP A 104 -2.49 -15.55 -24.42
CA ASP A 104 -2.68 -16.94 -24.76
C ASP A 104 -3.64 -16.97 -25.97
N ASP A 105 -3.08 -16.90 -27.19
CA ASP A 105 -3.52 -17.63 -28.39
C ASP A 105 -2.97 -16.95 -29.68
N TYR A 106 -1.88 -17.48 -30.25
CA TYR A 106 -1.84 -18.13 -31.59
C TYR A 106 -0.44 -18.59 -32.02
#